data_AF-A0AAQ3L6F9-F1
#
_entry.id   AF-A0AAQ3L6F9-F1
#
_cell.length_a   1.000
_cell.length_b   1.000
_cell.length_c   1.000
_cell.angle_alpha   90.00
_cell.angle_beta   90.00
_cell.angle_gamma   90.00
#
_symmetry.space_group_name_H-M   'P 1'
#
loop_
_entity.id
_entity.type
_entity.pdbx_description
1 polymer ?
#
loop_
_entity_poly.entity_id
_entity_poly.type
_entity_poly.pdbx_seq_one_letter_code
_entity_poly.pdbx_strand_id
1 'polypeptide(L)'
;MQSSSNCFVGSDPEKYTEAFLGKPNDEYCAWIQDSDKWGGAIELSILAEFYGREIAAYDIQTTRCDLYGQQTKNYHERVMLIYDGLHYDALAMSPYDGAPEEFDQTIFPVRSDRSIGPVENLALNLVKDAQRRRNYTDVASFTLRCGVCQIGLVGQQEAVAHAQATGHVNFQEYR
;
A
#
# COMPACT_ATOMS: atom_id res chain seq x y z
N MET A 1 -4.72 13.15 -32.91
CA MET A 1 -4.85 11.70 -32.66
C MET A 1 -4.69 11.49 -31.17
N GLN A 2 -5.80 11.37 -30.44
CA GLN A 2 -5.77 11.07 -29.01
C GLN A 2 -5.39 9.60 -28.86
N SER A 3 -4.19 9.34 -28.33
CA SER A 3 -3.81 8.01 -27.85
C SER A 3 -4.61 7.77 -26.58
N SER A 4 -5.81 7.21 -26.69
CA SER A 4 -6.55 6.72 -25.54
C SER A 4 -5.83 5.47 -25.04
N SER A 5 -4.83 5.67 -24.17
CA SER A 5 -4.25 4.60 -23.36
C SER A 5 -5.40 4.00 -22.56
N ASN A 6 -5.86 2.81 -22.96
CA ASN A 6 -7.05 2.17 -22.43
C ASN A 6 -6.75 1.65 -21.02
N CYS A 7 -6.90 2.49 -20.01
CA CYS A 7 -6.75 2.12 -18.60
C CYS A 7 -7.89 1.17 -18.21
N PHE A 8 -7.59 0.09 -17.48
CA PHE A 8 -8.61 -0.88 -17.01
C PHE A 8 -9.76 -0.19 -16.26
N VAL A 9 -9.46 0.87 -15.50
CA VAL A 9 -10.42 1.73 -14.79
C VAL A 9 -11.40 2.42 -15.76
N GLY A 10 -10.91 2.87 -16.92
CA GLY A 10 -11.72 3.52 -17.96
C GLY A 10 -12.62 2.57 -18.74
N SER A 11 -12.40 1.25 -18.62
CA SER A 11 -13.23 0.26 -19.30
C SER A 11 -14.56 -0.03 -18.60
N ASP A 12 -14.70 0.36 -17.32
CA ASP A 12 -15.94 0.18 -16.54
C ASP A 12 -16.23 1.40 -15.64
N PRO A 13 -16.70 2.53 -16.20
CA PRO A 13 -16.97 3.75 -15.44
C PRO A 13 -18.16 3.65 -14.47
N GLU A 14 -19.08 2.69 -14.68
CA GLU A 14 -20.20 2.45 -13.77
C GLU A 14 -19.73 1.82 -12.46
N LYS A 15 -18.70 0.97 -12.53
CA LYS A 15 -18.04 0.41 -11.36
C LYS A 15 -17.07 1.40 -10.73
N TYR A 16 -16.17 1.96 -11.53
CA TYR A 16 -15.14 2.88 -11.06
C TYR A 16 -15.64 4.32 -11.08
N THR A 17 -16.61 4.58 -10.21
CA THR A 17 -17.26 5.88 -10.05
C THR A 17 -16.37 6.88 -9.32
N GLU A 18 -16.72 8.17 -9.39
CA GLU A 18 -16.05 9.22 -8.62
C GLU A 18 -16.10 8.96 -7.10
N ALA A 19 -17.18 8.37 -6.59
CA ALA A 19 -17.28 7.99 -5.19
C ALA A 19 -16.28 6.89 -4.79
N PHE A 20 -15.93 6.00 -5.72
CA PHE A 20 -14.94 4.95 -5.50
C PHE A 20 -13.50 5.48 -5.64
N LEU A 21 -13.26 6.33 -6.65
CA LEU A 21 -11.94 6.82 -7.04
C LEU A 21 -11.51 8.10 -6.29
N GLY A 22 -12.46 8.81 -5.68
CA GLY A 22 -12.25 10.15 -5.13
C GLY A 22 -12.02 11.25 -6.17
N LYS A 23 -12.15 10.92 -7.46
CA LYS A 23 -11.96 11.78 -8.64
C LYS A 23 -12.82 11.30 -9.80
N PRO A 24 -13.19 12.16 -10.76
CA PRO A 24 -13.78 11.72 -12.03
C PRO A 24 -12.94 10.61 -12.69
N ASN A 25 -13.60 9.63 -13.31
CA ASN A 25 -12.95 8.42 -13.82
C ASN A 25 -11.82 8.71 -14.82
N ASP A 26 -12.06 9.64 -15.75
CA ASP A 26 -11.09 10.11 -16.73
C ASP A 26 -9.90 10.86 -16.09
N GLU A 27 -10.18 11.73 -15.12
CA GLU A 27 -9.14 12.41 -14.33
C GLU A 27 -8.28 11.40 -13.56
N TYR A 28 -8.89 10.39 -12.95
CA TYR A 28 -8.17 9.34 -12.24
C TYR A 28 -7.27 8.54 -13.17
N CYS A 29 -7.77 8.15 -14.35
CA CYS A 29 -6.98 7.42 -15.35
C CYS A 29 -5.75 8.20 -15.80
N ALA A 30 -5.87 9.52 -15.95
CA ALA A 30 -4.74 10.38 -16.27
C ALA A 30 -3.78 10.54 -15.08
N TRP A 31 -4.33 10.71 -13.87
CA TRP A 31 -3.56 10.88 -12.63
C TRP A 31 -2.70 9.67 -12.31
N ILE A 32 -3.22 8.44 -12.40
CA ILE A 32 -2.48 7.23 -12.02
C ILE A 32 -1.39 6.83 -13.04
N GLN A 33 -1.39 7.42 -14.23
CA GLN A 33 -0.35 7.21 -15.24
C GLN A 33 0.90 8.08 -15.04
N ASP A 34 0.82 9.07 -14.15
CA ASP A 34 1.96 9.92 -13.78
C ASP A 34 2.87 9.17 -12.81
N SER A 35 4.17 9.08 -13.14
CA SER A 35 5.18 8.35 -12.37
C SER A 35 5.45 8.92 -10.98
N ASP A 36 5.08 10.18 -10.74
CA ASP A 36 5.21 10.82 -9.43
C ASP A 36 4.00 10.53 -8.51
N LYS A 37 2.98 9.82 -9.01
CA LYS A 37 1.79 9.42 -8.24
C LYS A 37 1.92 8.02 -7.71
N TRP A 38 1.43 7.84 -6.50
CA TRP A 38 1.60 6.62 -5.74
C TRP A 38 0.25 5.91 -5.69
N GLY A 39 0.27 4.61 -6.00
CA GLY A 39 -0.88 3.75 -5.78
C GLY A 39 -1.09 3.45 -4.30
N GLY A 40 -2.30 2.99 -3.96
CA GLY A 40 -2.64 2.54 -2.63
C GLY A 40 -3.75 1.50 -2.63
N ALA A 41 -4.65 1.58 -1.64
CA ALA A 41 -5.72 0.61 -1.47
C ALA A 41 -6.64 0.46 -2.69
N ILE A 42 -6.89 1.56 -3.42
CA ILE A 42 -7.70 1.55 -4.66
C ILE A 42 -6.98 0.73 -5.73
N GLU A 43 -5.71 0.99 -6.00
CA GLU A 43 -4.90 0.23 -6.97
C GLU A 43 -4.82 -1.24 -6.61
N LEU A 44 -4.58 -1.58 -5.33
CA LEU A 44 -4.53 -2.97 -4.89
C LEU A 44 -5.86 -3.70 -5.13
N SER A 45 -7.00 -3.04 -4.91
CA SER A 45 -8.32 -3.61 -5.21
C SER A 45 -8.52 -3.86 -6.71
N ILE A 46 -8.08 -2.92 -7.56
CA ILE A 46 -8.15 -3.03 -9.02
C ILE A 46 -7.24 -4.14 -9.53
N LEU A 47 -6.00 -4.21 -9.04
CA LEU A 47 -5.01 -5.22 -9.43
C LEU A 47 -5.44 -6.63 -9.02
N ALA A 48 -6.02 -6.79 -7.82
CA ALA A 48 -6.58 -8.06 -7.37
C ALA A 48 -7.64 -8.57 -8.36
N GLU A 49 -8.50 -7.67 -8.85
CA GLU A 49 -9.49 -8.02 -9.86
C GLU A 49 -8.92 -8.30 -11.24
N PHE A 50 -8.01 -7.44 -11.71
CA PHE A 50 -7.38 -7.56 -13.01
C PHE A 50 -6.64 -8.89 -13.15
N TYR A 51 -5.85 -9.27 -12.14
CA TYR A 51 -5.11 -10.53 -12.14
C TYR A 51 -5.94 -11.73 -11.70
N GLY A 52 -7.14 -11.51 -11.16
CA GLY A 52 -8.00 -12.57 -10.64
C GLY A 52 -7.40 -13.29 -9.43
N ARG A 53 -6.79 -12.56 -8.51
CA ARG A 53 -6.06 -13.08 -7.34
C ARG A 53 -6.33 -12.24 -6.10
N GLU A 54 -6.24 -12.85 -4.94
CA GLU A 54 -6.20 -12.07 -3.69
C GLU A 54 -4.85 -11.40 -3.51
N ILE A 55 -4.86 -10.21 -2.91
CA ILE A 55 -3.64 -9.52 -2.46
C ILE A 55 -3.76 -9.30 -0.95
N ALA A 56 -2.90 -9.93 -0.17
CA ALA A 56 -2.77 -9.68 1.26
C ALA A 56 -1.71 -8.59 1.48
N ALA A 57 -2.11 -7.41 1.94
CA ALA A 57 -1.18 -6.35 2.32
C ALA A 57 -1.05 -6.31 3.85
N TYR A 58 0.14 -6.63 4.36
CA TYR A 58 0.43 -6.60 5.79
C TYR A 58 1.03 -5.24 6.19
N ASP A 59 0.32 -4.49 7.02
CA ASP A 59 0.79 -3.21 7.55
C ASP A 59 1.63 -3.45 8.80
N ILE A 60 2.91 -3.04 8.76
CA ILE A 60 3.85 -3.24 9.85
C ILE A 60 3.42 -2.47 11.10
N GLN A 61 3.05 -1.20 10.95
CA GLN A 61 2.76 -0.31 12.08
C GLN A 61 1.62 -0.84 12.94
N THR A 62 0.54 -1.27 12.30
CA THR A 62 -0.71 -1.71 12.94
C THR A 62 -0.83 -3.23 13.08
N THR A 63 0.06 -4.00 12.44
CA THR A 63 0.04 -5.46 12.36
C THR A 63 -1.22 -6.05 11.69
N ARG A 64 -2.04 -5.21 11.04
CA ARG A 64 -3.25 -5.67 10.33
C ARG A 64 -2.88 -6.26 8.97
N CYS A 65 -3.74 -7.14 8.47
CA CYS A 65 -3.68 -7.64 7.10
C CYS A 65 -4.93 -7.16 6.35
N ASP A 66 -4.73 -6.30 5.36
CA ASP A 66 -5.78 -5.83 4.47
C ASP A 66 -5.83 -6.78 3.27
N LEU A 67 -6.95 -7.49 3.08
CA LEU A 67 -7.08 -8.55 2.08
C LEU A 67 -8.01 -8.13 0.94
N TYR A 68 -7.41 -7.83 -0.21
CA TYR A 68 -8.09 -7.36 -1.41
C TYR A 68 -8.56 -8.53 -2.28
N GLY A 69 -9.72 -8.39 -2.91
CA GLY A 69 -10.31 -9.39 -3.81
C GLY A 69 -11.26 -10.40 -3.16
N GLN A 70 -11.34 -10.44 -1.82
CA GLN A 70 -12.23 -11.36 -1.10
C GLN A 70 -13.73 -11.16 -1.39
N GLN A 71 -14.13 -9.91 -1.57
CA GLN A 71 -15.54 -9.51 -1.60
C GLN A 71 -16.19 -9.78 -2.96
N THR A 72 -15.39 -9.85 -4.02
CA THR A 72 -15.88 -9.87 -5.40
C THR A 72 -15.86 -11.27 -6.00
N LYS A 73 -14.83 -12.08 -5.72
CA LYS A 73 -14.67 -13.43 -6.28
C LYS A 73 -13.93 -14.33 -5.30
N ASN A 74 -14.33 -15.59 -5.21
CA ASN A 74 -13.61 -16.61 -4.44
C ASN A 74 -12.33 -17.02 -5.19
N TYR A 75 -11.36 -16.11 -5.31
CA TYR A 75 -10.08 -16.42 -5.94
C TYR A 75 -9.38 -17.54 -5.17
N HIS A 76 -8.63 -18.33 -5.93
CA HIS A 76 -7.94 -19.54 -5.47
C HIS A 76 -6.44 -19.35 -5.28
N GLU A 77 -5.94 -18.14 -5.54
CA GLU A 77 -4.54 -17.77 -5.41
C GLU A 77 -4.43 -16.44 -4.67
N ARG A 78 -3.41 -16.30 -3.84
CA ARG A 78 -3.10 -15.10 -3.07
C ARG A 78 -1.62 -14.74 -3.23
N VAL A 79 -1.34 -13.47 -3.42
CA VAL A 79 0.00 -12.88 -3.29
C VAL A 79 0.07 -12.04 -2.02
N MET A 80 1.27 -11.76 -1.53
CA MET A 80 1.49 -11.05 -0.28
C MET A 80 2.40 -9.84 -0.48
N LEU A 81 2.04 -8.73 0.17
CA LEU A 81 2.81 -7.50 0.25
C LEU A 81 3.03 -7.15 1.73
N ILE A 82 4.11 -6.46 2.03
CA ILE A 82 4.34 -5.82 3.33
C ILE A 82 4.43 -4.31 3.13
N TYR A 83 3.81 -3.55 4.03
CA TYR A 83 3.70 -2.10 3.96
C TYR A 83 4.27 -1.46 5.21
N ASP A 84 5.20 -0.53 5.03
CA ASP A 84 5.92 0.13 6.13
C ASP A 84 5.32 1.49 6.51
N GLY A 85 4.21 1.92 5.92
CA GLY A 85 3.66 3.27 6.10
C GLY A 85 3.99 4.24 4.95
N LEU A 86 4.90 3.86 4.06
CA LEU A 86 5.26 4.62 2.87
C LEU A 86 5.47 3.69 1.66
N HIS A 87 6.22 2.61 1.82
CA HIS A 87 6.62 1.69 0.76
C HIS A 87 5.91 0.33 0.86
N TYR A 88 5.70 -0.31 -0.29
CA TYR A 88 5.25 -1.69 -0.40
C TYR A 88 6.37 -2.58 -0.93
N ASP A 89 6.64 -3.68 -0.24
CA ASP A 89 7.55 -4.73 -0.70
C ASP A 89 6.78 -6.03 -0.93
N ALA A 90 7.19 -6.80 -1.95
CA ALA A 90 6.62 -8.13 -2.19
C ALA A 90 7.17 -9.14 -1.19
N LEU A 91 6.30 -10.00 -0.66
CA LEU A 91 6.70 -11.12 0.19
C LEU A 91 6.77 -12.40 -0.63
N ALA A 92 7.89 -13.11 -0.49
CA ALA A 92 8.12 -14.42 -1.08
C ALA A 92 8.52 -15.44 0.01
N MET A 93 8.29 -16.72 -0.28
CA MET A 93 8.72 -17.83 0.58
C MET A 93 9.84 -18.59 -0.11
N SER A 94 11.01 -18.58 0.51
CA SER A 94 12.17 -19.33 0.07
C SER A 94 12.24 -20.69 0.78
N PRO A 95 12.63 -21.79 0.10
CA PRO A 95 12.64 -23.12 0.70
C PRO A 95 13.65 -23.26 1.85
N TYR A 96 14.72 -22.47 1.86
CA TYR A 96 15.71 -22.39 2.92
C TYR A 96 16.52 -21.09 2.82
N ASP A 97 17.23 -20.73 3.90
CA ASP A 97 18.07 -19.53 3.94
C ASP A 97 19.20 -19.60 2.89
N GLY A 98 19.32 -18.58 2.05
CA GLY A 98 20.29 -18.52 0.95
C GLY A 98 19.92 -19.34 -0.29
N ALA A 99 18.69 -19.87 -0.39
CA ALA A 99 18.23 -20.48 -1.64
C ALA A 99 18.19 -19.43 -2.78
N PRO A 100 18.47 -19.83 -4.04
CA PRO A 100 18.33 -18.92 -5.18
C PRO A 100 16.89 -18.41 -5.35
N GLU A 101 16.73 -17.13 -5.73
CA GLU A 101 15.42 -16.48 -5.90
C GLU A 101 14.50 -17.20 -6.90
N GLU A 102 15.04 -17.97 -7.84
CA GLU A 102 14.26 -18.78 -8.79
C GLU A 102 13.41 -19.88 -8.11
N PHE A 103 13.73 -20.23 -6.86
CA PHE A 103 12.95 -21.16 -6.05
C PHE A 103 11.93 -20.48 -5.15
N ASP A 104 11.86 -19.14 -5.14
CA ASP A 104 10.95 -18.41 -4.29
C ASP A 104 9.51 -18.57 -4.78
N GLN A 105 8.63 -18.91 -3.84
CA GLN A 105 7.20 -18.93 -4.06
C GLN A 105 6.61 -17.55 -3.76
N THR A 106 5.97 -16.93 -4.75
CA THR A 106 5.29 -15.62 -4.62
C THR A 106 3.77 -15.71 -4.74
N ILE A 107 3.25 -16.82 -5.29
CA ILE A 107 1.83 -17.10 -5.46
C ILE A 107 1.46 -18.32 -4.63
N PHE A 108 0.45 -18.17 -3.77
CA PHE A 108 0.03 -19.18 -2.80
C PHE A 108 -1.39 -19.65 -3.06
N PRO A 109 -1.67 -20.96 -3.06
CA PRO A 109 -3.02 -21.47 -3.21
C PRO A 109 -3.87 -21.16 -1.97
N VAL A 110 -5.06 -20.62 -2.20
CA VAL A 110 -6.07 -20.36 -1.17
C VAL A 110 -6.85 -21.65 -0.91
N ARG A 111 -6.83 -22.10 0.34
CA ARG A 111 -7.48 -23.34 0.78
C ARG A 111 -8.98 -23.13 1.02
N SER A 112 -9.70 -24.22 1.30
CA SER A 112 -11.14 -24.17 1.57
C SER A 112 -11.51 -23.35 2.81
N ASP A 113 -10.60 -23.22 3.77
CA ASP A 113 -10.75 -22.37 4.96
C ASP A 113 -10.35 -20.90 4.73
N ARG A 114 -10.08 -20.52 3.47
CA ARG A 114 -9.61 -19.18 3.04
C ARG A 114 -8.22 -18.80 3.56
N SER A 115 -7.46 -19.73 4.14
CA SER A 115 -6.06 -19.52 4.48
C SER A 115 -5.12 -19.86 3.32
N ILE A 116 -3.87 -19.45 3.44
CA ILE A 116 -2.75 -19.98 2.62
C ILE A 116 -1.88 -20.97 3.42
N GLY A 117 -2.47 -21.61 4.44
CA GLY A 117 -1.78 -22.57 5.29
C GLY A 117 -0.69 -21.94 6.19
N PRO A 118 0.39 -22.67 6.50
CA PRO A 118 1.42 -22.22 7.45
C PRO A 118 2.13 -20.92 7.06
N VAL A 119 2.15 -20.59 5.76
CA VAL A 119 2.80 -19.38 5.23
C VAL A 119 2.21 -18.11 5.84
N GLU A 120 0.91 -18.10 6.12
CA GLU A 120 0.22 -16.94 6.71
C GLU A 120 0.77 -16.61 8.11
N ASN A 121 1.08 -17.62 8.92
CA ASN A 121 1.71 -17.43 10.23
C ASN A 121 3.15 -16.95 10.11
N LEU A 122 3.89 -17.38 9.08
CA LEU A 122 5.25 -16.90 8.82
C LEU A 122 5.23 -15.41 8.46
N ALA A 123 4.33 -15.00 7.57
CA ALA A 123 4.14 -13.59 7.22
C ALA A 123 3.76 -12.76 8.45
N LEU A 124 2.78 -13.21 9.25
CA LEU A 124 2.39 -12.53 10.49
C LEU A 124 3.54 -12.41 11.50
N ASN A 125 4.39 -13.43 11.62
CA ASN A 125 5.55 -13.38 12.51
C ASN A 125 6.61 -12.40 12.01
N LEU A 126 6.86 -12.34 10.70
CA LEU A 126 7.74 -11.36 10.07
C LEU A 126 7.26 -9.93 10.35
N VAL A 127 5.97 -9.67 10.15
CA VAL A 127 5.33 -8.37 10.39
C VAL A 127 5.45 -7.97 11.87
N LYS A 128 5.17 -8.89 12.80
CA LYS A 128 5.34 -8.64 14.24
C LYS A 128 6.79 -8.37 14.61
N ASP A 129 7.76 -9.04 13.99
CA ASP A 129 9.17 -8.78 14.25
C ASP A 129 9.60 -7.41 13.73
N ALA A 130 9.21 -7.06 12.51
CA ALA A 130 9.43 -5.75 11.92
C ALA A 130 8.78 -4.64 12.77
N GLN A 131 7.57 -4.86 13.27
CA GLN A 131 6.87 -3.91 14.15
C GLN A 131 7.62 -3.70 15.47
N ARG A 132 8.08 -4.78 16.12
CA ARG A 132 8.87 -4.68 17.36
C ARG A 132 10.17 -3.92 17.16
N ARG A 133 10.79 -4.06 15.98
CA ARG A 133 12.00 -3.32 15.58
C ARG A 133 11.72 -1.90 15.12
N ARG A 134 10.45 -1.50 15.00
CA ARG A 134 9.99 -0.23 14.44
C ARG A 134 10.51 0.02 13.02
N ASN A 135 10.53 -1.03 12.21
CA ASN A 135 10.85 -0.96 10.78
C ASN A 135 9.64 -0.46 9.99
N TYR A 136 9.14 0.73 10.33
CA TYR A 136 8.04 1.39 9.66
C TYR A 136 8.18 2.92 9.80
N THR A 137 7.62 3.64 8.84
CA THR A 137 7.58 5.09 8.78
C THR A 137 6.24 5.57 9.33
N ASP A 138 6.24 6.14 10.53
CA ASP A 138 5.04 6.75 11.11
C ASP A 138 4.85 8.17 10.57
N VAL A 139 4.18 8.27 9.42
CA VAL A 139 3.84 9.56 8.81
C VAL A 139 2.84 10.40 9.62
N ALA A 140 2.14 9.77 10.57
CA ALA A 140 1.12 10.44 11.39
C ALA A 140 1.70 11.06 12.66
N SER A 141 2.79 10.53 13.21
CA SER A 141 3.34 10.97 14.51
C SER A 141 4.80 11.44 14.49
N PHE A 142 5.45 11.54 13.33
CA PHE A 142 6.81 12.10 13.27
C PHE A 142 6.86 13.52 13.87
N THR A 143 7.95 13.84 14.56
CA THR A 143 8.18 15.19 15.10
C THR A 143 8.97 16.02 14.09
N LEU A 144 8.35 17.09 13.60
CA LEU A 144 9.00 18.07 12.74
C LEU A 144 9.33 19.33 13.52
N ARG A 145 10.46 19.94 13.17
CA ARG A 145 10.79 21.30 13.58
C ARG A 145 10.72 22.20 12.36
N CYS A 146 10.01 23.32 12.49
CA CYS A 146 10.07 24.36 11.48
C CYS A 146 11.46 25.01 11.49
N GLY A 147 12.19 24.94 10.37
CA GLY A 147 13.53 25.54 10.24
C GLY A 147 13.55 27.07 10.33
N VAL A 148 12.38 27.73 10.21
CA VAL A 148 12.27 29.20 10.27
C VAL A 148 11.98 29.69 11.70
N CYS A 149 10.92 29.19 12.32
CA CYS A 149 10.48 29.65 13.65
C CYS A 149 10.77 28.67 14.79
N GLN A 150 11.36 27.50 14.50
CA GLN A 150 11.78 26.49 15.47
C GLN A 150 10.65 25.84 16.28
N ILE A 151 9.38 26.05 15.91
CA ILE A 151 8.26 25.35 16.55
C ILE A 151 8.32 23.85 16.26
N GLY A 152 8.04 23.04 17.27
CA GLY A 152 7.83 21.60 17.14
C GLY A 152 6.41 21.32 16.68
N LEU A 153 6.26 20.39 15.75
CA LEU A 153 5.01 19.98 15.12
C LEU A 153 4.96 18.45 15.12
N VAL A 154 3.76 17.89 15.25
CA VAL A 154 3.52 16.45 15.26
C VAL A 154 2.73 16.06 14.02
N GLY A 155 3.36 15.25 13.17
CA GLY A 155 2.77 14.69 11.96
C GLY A 155 2.55 15.70 10.84
N GLN A 156 2.07 15.19 9.72
CA GLN A 156 1.81 15.97 8.50
C GLN A 156 0.71 17.01 8.70
N GLN A 157 -0.32 16.72 9.49
CA GLN A 157 -1.48 17.61 9.67
C GLN A 157 -1.07 18.94 10.30
N GLU A 158 -0.27 18.92 11.37
CA GLU A 158 0.24 20.13 12.01
C GLU A 158 1.22 20.88 11.10
N ALA A 159 2.04 20.16 10.32
CA ALA A 159 2.95 20.77 9.35
C ALA A 159 2.22 21.56 8.27
N VAL A 160 1.16 20.98 7.71
CA VAL A 160 0.32 21.64 6.69
C VAL A 160 -0.40 22.84 7.29
N ALA A 161 -1.00 22.69 8.47
CA ALA A 161 -1.67 23.81 9.15
C ALA A 161 -0.70 24.96 9.46
N HIS A 162 0.51 24.64 9.93
CA HIS A 162 1.58 25.60 10.19
C HIS A 162 2.03 26.33 8.92
N ALA A 163 2.25 25.58 7.83
CA ALA A 163 2.64 26.16 6.54
C ALA A 163 1.56 27.10 6.00
N GLN A 164 0.28 26.74 6.12
CA GLN A 164 -0.84 27.58 5.70
C GLN A 164 -0.95 28.86 6.54
N ALA A 165 -0.75 28.75 7.86
CA ALA A 165 -0.87 29.89 8.77
C ALA A 165 0.33 30.86 8.70
N THR A 166 1.53 30.35 8.43
CA THR A 166 2.78 31.12 8.56
C THR A 166 3.55 31.31 7.26
N GLY A 167 3.23 30.56 6.20
CA GLY A 167 4.01 30.51 4.96
C GLY A 167 5.33 29.73 5.08
N HIS A 168 5.62 29.12 6.23
CA HIS A 168 6.86 28.35 6.42
C HIS A 168 6.73 26.93 5.84
N VAL A 169 7.62 26.57 4.92
CA VAL A 169 7.64 25.23 4.27
C VAL A 169 8.92 24.44 4.54
N ASN A 170 9.86 25.00 5.29
CA ASN A 170 11.10 24.32 5.68
C ASN A 170 10.87 23.53 6.97
N PHE A 171 10.65 22.22 6.86
CA PHE A 171 10.46 21.32 7.98
C PHE A 171 11.59 20.29 8.02
N GLN A 172 12.11 20.03 9.23
CA GLN A 172 13.13 19.01 9.48
C GLN A 172 12.62 18.05 10.52
N GLU A 173 12.69 16.76 10.22
CA GLU A 173 12.43 15.72 11.22
C GLU A 173 13.54 15.76 12.29
N TYR A 174 13.15 15.68 13.55
CA TYR A 174 14.09 15.56 14.67
C TYR A 174 13.64 14.48 15.63
N ARG A 175 14.62 13.82 16.27
CA ARG A 175 14.42 12.84 17.34
C ARG A 175 14.86 13.42 18.68
#